data_AF-A0A4R0KHZ3-F1
#
_entry.id   AF-A0A4R0KHZ3-F1
#
_cell.length_a   1.000
_cell.length_b   1.000
_cell.length_c   1.000
_cell.angle_alpha   90.00
_cell.angle_beta   90.00
_cell.angle_gamma   90.00
#
_symmetry.space_group_name_H-M   'P 1'
#
loop_
_entity.id
_entity.type
_entity.pdbx_description
1 polymer ?
#
loop_
_entity_poly.entity_id
_entity_poly.type
_entity_poly.pdbx_seq_one_letter_code
_entity_poly.pdbx_strand_id
1 'polypeptide(L)'
;MAFIDTPSDRDFFESNRAPAGHIPNFVTTFAARPAVYDAWKKLNGAIKESMDLRRYELATLAAATALKSSYCSLAHGQVLADKFYTSEEVAALVDEPPADPVDRAVMAFARKVALAADTITQADVDELKAVGLTDSDVLDVVLAAAARCFFSKTLAATGTPPDAAFNSLPDLLRKALTVGGGVQLDR
;
A
#
# COMPACT_ATOMS: atom_id res chain seq x y z
N MET A 1 -0.08 10.93 16.90
CA MET A 1 -0.02 12.14 16.04
C MET A 1 1.25 12.07 15.20
N ALA A 2 1.24 12.69 14.01
CA ALA A 2 2.44 12.82 13.19
C ALA A 2 3.53 13.64 13.92
N PHE A 3 4.79 13.48 13.53
CA PHE A 3 5.96 14.17 14.08
C PHE A 3 6.09 15.63 13.60
N ILE A 4 5.22 16.06 12.68
CA ILE A 4 5.23 17.39 12.09
C ILE A 4 3.90 18.11 12.34
N ASP A 5 3.99 19.42 12.57
CA ASP A 5 2.83 20.29 12.58
C ASP A 5 2.35 20.54 11.15
N THR A 6 1.03 20.58 10.97
CA THR A 6 0.42 20.80 9.66
C THR A 6 -0.71 21.83 9.77
N PRO A 7 -0.94 22.65 8.73
CA PRO A 7 -2.04 23.61 8.73
C PRO A 7 -3.39 22.92 8.91
N SER A 8 -4.29 23.56 9.66
CA SER A 8 -5.70 23.18 9.69
C SER A 8 -6.43 23.96 8.60
N ASP A 9 -6.67 23.30 7.46
CA ASP A 9 -7.44 23.82 6.34
C ASP A 9 -8.73 23.01 6.21
N ARG A 10 -9.85 23.65 6.60
CA ARG A 10 -11.16 23.00 6.60
C ARG A 10 -11.58 22.53 5.22
N ASP A 11 -11.38 23.35 4.19
CA ASP A 11 -11.87 23.05 2.84
C ASP A 11 -11.04 21.91 2.23
N PHE A 12 -9.73 21.90 2.49
CA PHE A 12 -8.86 20.79 2.11
C PHE A 12 -9.28 19.48 2.80
N PHE A 13 -9.59 19.51 4.10
CA PHE A 13 -10.03 18.31 4.82
C PHE A 13 -11.38 17.81 4.30
N GLU A 14 -12.39 18.66 4.17
CA GLU A 14 -13.70 18.24 3.66
C GLU A 14 -13.60 17.66 2.24
N SER A 15 -12.79 18.25 1.37
CA SER A 15 -12.58 17.77 0.00
C SER A 15 -11.86 16.43 -0.08
N ASN A 16 -11.22 15.98 1.00
CA ASN A 16 -10.48 14.72 1.07
C ASN A 16 -11.01 13.78 2.17
N ARG A 17 -12.27 13.98 2.59
CA ARG A 17 -12.99 13.09 3.49
C ARG A 17 -13.21 11.72 2.82
N ALA A 18 -12.91 10.65 3.55
CA ALA A 18 -13.17 9.30 3.07
C ALA A 18 -14.68 9.06 2.92
N PRO A 19 -15.13 8.15 2.04
CA PRO A 19 -16.55 7.80 1.90
C PRO A 19 -17.21 7.35 3.21
N ALA A 20 -16.43 6.74 4.11
CA ALA A 20 -16.86 6.36 5.46
C ALA A 20 -17.03 7.55 6.43
N GLY A 21 -16.85 8.79 5.96
CA GLY A 21 -17.13 10.01 6.70
C GLY A 21 -16.01 10.50 7.61
N HIS A 22 -14.86 9.82 7.73
CA HIS A 22 -13.70 10.30 8.49
C HIS A 22 -12.66 10.99 7.60
N ILE A 23 -11.80 11.82 8.19
CA ILE A 23 -10.61 12.37 7.52
C ILE A 23 -9.45 11.40 7.75
N PRO A 24 -8.87 10.77 6.72
CA PRO A 24 -7.72 9.91 6.89
C PRO A 24 -6.52 10.69 7.47
N ASN A 25 -5.78 10.10 8.39
CA ASN A 25 -4.64 10.69 9.07
C ASN A 25 -3.53 11.14 8.09
N PHE A 26 -3.37 10.47 6.94
CA PHE A 26 -2.45 10.94 5.91
C PHE A 26 -2.87 12.29 5.32
N VAL A 27 -4.18 12.63 5.27
CA VAL A 27 -4.65 13.92 4.74
C VAL A 27 -4.11 15.04 5.60
N THR A 28 -4.14 14.89 6.93
CA THR A 28 -3.50 15.84 7.87
C THR A 28 -2.03 16.04 7.54
N THR A 29 -1.29 14.97 7.27
CA THR A 29 0.14 15.05 6.88
C THR A 29 0.33 15.86 5.59
N PHE A 30 -0.52 15.62 4.60
CA PHE A 30 -0.44 16.28 3.30
C PHE A 30 -1.03 17.71 3.29
N ALA A 31 -1.71 18.15 4.35
CA ALA A 31 -2.21 19.53 4.46
C ALA A 31 -1.08 20.57 4.45
N ALA A 32 0.14 20.18 4.83
CA ALA A 32 1.31 21.04 4.68
C ALA A 32 1.69 21.29 3.20
N ARG A 33 1.30 20.39 2.28
CA ARG A 33 1.59 20.47 0.84
C ARG A 33 0.43 19.94 -0.04
N PRO A 34 -0.73 20.64 -0.09
CA PRO A 34 -1.93 20.17 -0.81
C PRO A 34 -1.69 19.86 -2.29
N ALA A 35 -0.92 20.71 -2.99
CA ALA A 35 -0.58 20.50 -4.40
C ALA A 35 0.20 19.20 -4.66
N VAL A 36 1.01 18.73 -3.69
CA VAL A 36 1.70 17.44 -3.78
C VAL A 36 0.71 16.30 -3.68
N TYR A 37 -0.28 16.42 -2.79
CA TYR A 37 -1.31 15.39 -2.63
C TYR A 37 -2.24 15.29 -3.84
N ASP A 38 -2.59 16.42 -4.46
CA ASP A 38 -3.37 16.41 -5.70
C ASP A 38 -2.60 15.78 -6.87
N ALA A 39 -1.29 16.06 -6.98
CA ALA A 39 -0.44 15.41 -7.96
C ALA A 39 -0.31 13.90 -7.70
N TRP A 40 -0.16 13.51 -6.43
CA TRP A 40 -0.14 12.11 -6.01
C TRP A 40 -1.44 11.38 -6.39
N LYS A 41 -2.61 11.97 -6.13
CA LYS A 41 -3.91 11.37 -6.51
C LYS A 41 -3.99 11.10 -8.01
N LYS A 42 -3.51 12.04 -8.84
CA LYS A 42 -3.47 11.90 -10.30
C LYS A 42 -2.53 10.78 -10.73
N LEU A 43 -1.30 10.76 -10.20
CA LEU A 43 -0.32 9.72 -10.51
C LEU A 43 -0.82 8.34 -10.10
N ASN A 44 -1.26 8.18 -8.84
CA ASN A 44 -1.77 6.91 -8.34
C ASN A 44 -3.06 6.48 -9.05
N GLY A 45 -3.91 7.44 -9.46
CA GLY A 45 -5.08 7.18 -10.29
C GLY A 45 -4.70 6.57 -11.65
N ALA A 46 -3.73 7.17 -12.34
CA ALA A 46 -3.25 6.66 -13.64
C ALA A 46 -2.65 5.25 -13.53
N ILE A 47 -1.88 4.97 -12.47
CA ILE A 47 -1.32 3.63 -12.22
C ILE A 47 -2.43 2.60 -11.99
N LYS A 48 -3.49 2.97 -11.27
CA LYS A 48 -4.60 2.05 -10.97
C LYS A 48 -5.51 1.79 -12.17
N GLU A 49 -5.64 2.75 -13.09
CA GLU A 49 -6.56 2.66 -14.22
C GLU A 49 -6.11 1.63 -15.27
N SER A 50 -4.80 1.45 -15.45
CA SER A 50 -4.24 0.49 -16.41
C SER A 50 -4.14 -0.95 -15.87
N MET A 51 -4.25 -1.13 -14.55
CA MET A 51 -3.89 -2.38 -13.88
C MET A 51 -5.12 -3.13 -13.36
N ASP A 52 -5.09 -4.46 -13.44
CA ASP A 52 -6.04 -5.30 -12.71
C ASP A 52 -6.01 -4.95 -11.21
N LEU A 53 -7.19 -4.69 -10.62
CA LEU A 53 -7.29 -4.20 -9.26
C LEU A 53 -6.68 -5.20 -8.26
N ARG A 54 -6.94 -6.51 -8.42
CA ARG A 54 -6.41 -7.53 -7.51
C ARG A 54 -4.88 -7.54 -7.55
N ARG A 55 -4.29 -7.49 -8.75
CA ARG A 55 -2.83 -7.41 -8.93
C ARG A 55 -2.23 -6.15 -8.33
N TYR A 56 -2.88 -4.99 -8.53
CA TYR A 56 -2.46 -3.73 -7.93
C TYR A 56 -2.41 -3.81 -6.40
N GLU A 57 -3.46 -4.35 -5.79
CA GLU A 57 -3.57 -4.49 -4.34
C GLU A 57 -2.53 -5.49 -3.79
N LEU A 58 -2.28 -6.62 -4.48
CA LEU A 58 -1.23 -7.58 -4.11
C LEU A 58 0.18 -6.99 -4.19
N ALA A 59 0.53 -6.35 -5.30
CA ALA A 59 1.83 -5.69 -5.47
C ALA A 59 2.04 -4.61 -4.39
N THR A 60 0.99 -3.84 -4.13
CA THR A 60 0.98 -2.81 -3.11
C THR A 60 1.15 -3.38 -1.70
N LEU A 61 0.39 -4.42 -1.33
CA LEU A 61 0.51 -5.09 -0.03
C LEU A 61 1.92 -5.65 0.17
N ALA A 62 2.48 -6.29 -0.85
CA ALA A 62 3.81 -6.85 -0.82
C ALA A 62 4.89 -5.78 -0.58
N ALA A 63 4.82 -4.65 -1.29
CA ALA A 63 5.71 -3.52 -1.10
C ALA A 63 5.52 -2.86 0.28
N ALA A 64 4.27 -2.66 0.73
CA ALA A 64 3.95 -2.05 2.02
C ALA A 64 4.46 -2.88 3.20
N THR A 65 4.26 -4.19 3.18
CA THR A 65 4.75 -5.11 4.22
C THR A 65 6.27 -5.18 4.23
N ALA A 66 6.92 -5.23 3.06
CA ALA A 66 8.39 -5.17 2.94
C ALA A 66 8.97 -3.85 3.50
N LEU A 67 8.28 -2.73 3.27
CA LEU A 67 8.64 -1.41 3.81
C LEU A 67 8.21 -1.21 5.28
N LYS A 68 7.57 -2.22 5.90
CA LYS A 68 7.06 -2.16 7.27
C LYS A 68 6.10 -0.98 7.51
N SER A 69 5.22 -0.72 6.55
CA SER A 69 4.21 0.35 6.65
C SER A 69 2.85 -0.20 7.10
N SER A 70 2.54 -0.15 8.39
CA SER A 70 1.22 -0.55 8.91
C SER A 70 0.07 0.14 8.18
N TYR A 71 0.20 1.44 7.88
CA TYR A 71 -0.88 2.19 7.22
C TYR A 71 -1.22 1.57 5.86
N CYS A 72 -0.22 1.42 4.99
CA CYS A 72 -0.45 0.88 3.66
C CYS A 72 -0.83 -0.60 3.70
N SER A 73 -0.23 -1.38 4.61
CA SER A 73 -0.59 -2.79 4.78
C SER A 73 -2.05 -2.97 5.19
N LEU A 74 -2.53 -2.21 6.19
CA LEU A 74 -3.93 -2.24 6.63
C LEU A 74 -4.89 -1.79 5.53
N ALA A 75 -4.60 -0.67 4.87
CA ALA A 75 -5.46 -0.12 3.83
C ALA A 75 -5.64 -1.07 2.65
N HIS A 76 -4.55 -1.64 2.14
CA HIS A 76 -4.58 -2.49 0.95
C HIS A 76 -4.93 -3.95 1.28
N GLY A 77 -4.55 -4.44 2.46
CA GLY A 77 -5.00 -5.73 2.95
C GLY A 77 -6.51 -5.76 3.21
N GLN A 78 -7.11 -4.68 3.70
CA GLN A 78 -8.57 -4.56 3.80
C GLN A 78 -9.24 -4.70 2.43
N VAL A 79 -8.75 -4.00 1.39
CA VAL A 79 -9.33 -4.10 0.05
C VAL A 79 -9.25 -5.54 -0.49
N LEU A 80 -8.13 -6.23 -0.25
CA LEU A 80 -7.99 -7.65 -0.61
C LEU A 80 -9.00 -8.54 0.12
N ALA A 81 -9.17 -8.33 1.44
CA ALA A 81 -10.09 -9.11 2.26
C ALA A 81 -11.56 -8.84 1.94
N ASP A 82 -11.88 -7.61 1.50
CA ASP A 82 -13.25 -7.22 1.17
C ASP A 82 -13.67 -7.72 -0.23
N LYS A 83 -12.73 -8.00 -1.13
CA LYS A 83 -13.03 -8.19 -2.56
C LYS A 83 -12.52 -9.48 -3.20
N PHE A 84 -11.42 -10.04 -2.70
CA PHE A 84 -10.66 -11.06 -3.44
C PHE A 84 -10.28 -12.28 -2.61
N TYR A 85 -10.10 -12.11 -1.30
CA TYR A 85 -9.62 -13.14 -0.38
C TYR A 85 -10.39 -13.09 0.93
N THR A 86 -10.31 -14.15 1.72
CA THR A 86 -10.71 -14.14 3.13
C THR A 86 -9.70 -13.37 3.99
N SER A 87 -10.11 -12.97 5.19
CA SER A 87 -9.21 -12.30 6.15
C SER A 87 -8.02 -13.19 6.53
N GLU A 88 -8.24 -14.50 6.64
CA GLU A 88 -7.23 -15.51 6.93
C GLU A 88 -6.20 -15.61 5.80
N GLU A 89 -6.66 -15.65 4.56
CA GLU A 89 -5.78 -15.68 3.39
C GLU A 89 -4.92 -14.41 3.31
N VAL A 90 -5.52 -13.22 3.46
CA VAL A 90 -4.75 -11.96 3.44
C VAL A 90 -3.75 -11.88 4.59
N ALA A 91 -4.12 -12.33 5.78
CA ALA A 91 -3.20 -12.38 6.92
C ALA A 91 -1.99 -13.30 6.61
N ALA A 92 -2.22 -14.45 5.97
CA ALA A 92 -1.14 -15.36 5.58
C ALA A 92 -0.19 -14.75 4.55
N LEU A 93 -0.67 -13.91 3.62
CA LEU A 93 0.15 -13.26 2.58
C LEU A 93 1.29 -12.37 3.10
N VAL A 94 1.26 -12.01 4.38
CA VAL A 94 2.33 -11.22 5.02
C VAL A 94 3.62 -12.05 5.12
N ASP A 95 3.49 -13.32 5.53
CA ASP A 95 4.61 -14.21 5.86
C ASP A 95 4.77 -15.37 4.86
N GLU A 96 3.69 -15.73 4.16
CA GLU A 96 3.65 -16.85 3.23
C GLU A 96 3.43 -16.37 1.79
N PRO A 97 4.10 -17.00 0.81
CA PRO A 97 3.87 -16.69 -0.59
C PRO A 97 2.47 -17.17 -1.04
N PRO A 98 1.76 -16.42 -1.89
CA PRO A 98 0.48 -16.84 -2.48
C PRO A 98 0.55 -18.22 -3.13
N ALA A 99 -0.53 -18.99 -3.08
CA ALA A 99 -0.62 -20.28 -3.77
C ALA A 99 -0.52 -20.13 -5.29
N ASP A 100 -1.23 -19.15 -5.85
CA ASP A 100 -1.24 -18.84 -7.28
C ASP A 100 0.15 -18.39 -7.79
N PRO A 101 0.66 -18.96 -8.89
CA PRO A 101 2.00 -18.65 -9.38
C PRO A 101 2.15 -17.21 -9.91
N VAL A 102 1.09 -16.62 -10.47
CA VAL A 102 1.11 -15.23 -10.96
C VAL A 102 1.20 -14.28 -9.77
N ASP A 103 0.33 -14.47 -8.78
CA ASP A 103 0.32 -13.65 -7.57
C ASP A 103 1.64 -13.74 -6.81
N ARG A 104 2.21 -14.94 -6.73
CA ARG A 104 3.52 -15.19 -6.12
C ARG A 104 4.63 -14.40 -6.81
N ALA A 105 4.69 -14.45 -8.14
CA ALA A 105 5.67 -13.70 -8.93
C ALA A 105 5.49 -12.18 -8.75
N VAL A 106 4.24 -11.70 -8.82
CA VAL A 106 3.90 -10.28 -8.62
C VAL A 106 4.35 -9.78 -7.24
N MET A 107 4.00 -10.50 -6.17
CA MET A 107 4.35 -10.09 -4.81
C MET A 107 5.86 -10.16 -4.58
N ALA A 108 6.54 -11.21 -5.06
CA ALA A 108 8.00 -11.33 -4.94
C ALA A 108 8.73 -10.18 -5.65
N PHE A 109 8.33 -9.88 -6.89
CA PHE A 109 8.92 -8.79 -7.66
C PHE A 109 8.64 -7.42 -7.03
N ALA A 110 7.41 -7.16 -6.57
CA ALA A 110 7.06 -5.92 -5.89
C ALA A 110 7.88 -5.69 -4.60
N ARG A 111 8.14 -6.76 -3.81
CA ARG A 111 9.05 -6.68 -2.65
C ARG A 111 10.48 -6.31 -3.08
N LYS A 112 10.98 -6.92 -4.16
CA LYS A 112 12.32 -6.63 -4.70
C LYS A 112 12.43 -5.19 -5.22
N VAL A 113 11.43 -4.69 -5.96
CA VAL A 113 11.36 -3.28 -6.38
C VAL A 113 11.38 -2.35 -5.17
N ALA A 114 10.64 -2.66 -4.11
CA ALA A 114 10.53 -1.79 -2.96
C ALA A 114 11.83 -1.66 -2.13
N LEU A 115 12.64 -2.72 -2.08
CA LEU A 115 13.81 -2.83 -1.19
C LEU A 115 15.17 -2.82 -1.90
N ALA A 116 15.25 -3.26 -3.16
CA ALA A 116 16.50 -3.56 -3.83
C ALA A 116 16.38 -3.44 -5.37
N ALA A 117 15.73 -2.38 -5.86
CA ALA A 117 15.52 -2.16 -7.30
C ALA A 117 16.83 -2.10 -8.10
N ASP A 118 17.94 -1.70 -7.47
CA ASP A 118 19.30 -1.70 -8.03
C ASP A 118 19.84 -3.10 -8.34
N THR A 119 19.25 -4.15 -7.76
CA THR A 119 19.63 -5.55 -7.96
C THR A 119 18.72 -6.28 -8.97
N ILE A 120 17.75 -5.58 -9.56
CA ILE A 120 16.85 -6.17 -10.56
C ILE A 120 17.59 -6.38 -11.87
N THR A 121 17.39 -7.54 -12.46
CA THR A 121 18.00 -8.01 -13.71
C THR A 121 16.94 -8.45 -14.71
N GLN A 122 17.36 -8.77 -15.93
CA GLN A 122 16.47 -9.33 -16.94
C GLN A 122 15.83 -10.65 -16.48
N ALA A 123 16.56 -11.47 -15.72
CA ALA A 123 16.06 -12.75 -15.22
C ALA A 123 14.82 -12.56 -14.31
N ASP A 124 14.83 -11.52 -13.47
CA ASP A 124 13.66 -11.20 -12.64
C ASP A 124 12.44 -10.88 -13.49
N VAL A 125 12.61 -10.09 -14.56
CA VAL A 125 11.53 -9.76 -15.50
C VAL A 125 11.03 -10.99 -16.26
N ASP A 126 11.95 -11.86 -16.67
CA ASP A 126 11.63 -13.09 -17.40
C ASP A 126 10.81 -14.06 -16.54
N GLU A 127 11.01 -14.09 -15.22
CA GLU A 127 10.17 -14.87 -14.28
C GLU A 127 8.71 -14.41 -14.28
N LEU A 128 8.44 -13.10 -14.35
CA LEU A 128 7.06 -12.59 -14.51
C LEU A 128 6.48 -12.97 -15.87
N LYS A 129 7.29 -12.87 -16.94
CA LYS A 129 6.84 -13.25 -18.29
C LYS A 129 6.55 -14.74 -18.41
N ALA A 130 7.29 -15.59 -17.71
CA ALA A 130 7.10 -17.04 -17.69
C ALA A 130 5.73 -17.44 -17.10
N VAL A 131 5.15 -16.61 -16.24
CA VAL A 131 3.78 -16.80 -15.72
C VAL A 131 2.72 -16.05 -16.52
N GLY A 132 3.07 -15.52 -17.70
CA GLY A 132 2.14 -14.94 -18.67
C GLY A 132 1.94 -13.42 -18.57
N LEU A 133 2.73 -12.71 -17.77
CA LEU A 133 2.66 -11.25 -17.69
C LEU A 133 3.33 -10.58 -18.90
N THR A 134 2.70 -9.54 -19.42
CA THR A 134 3.23 -8.70 -20.50
C THR A 134 4.21 -7.65 -19.97
N ASP A 135 4.94 -6.96 -20.86
CA ASP A 135 5.79 -5.83 -20.46
C ASP A 135 5.02 -4.72 -19.73
N SER A 136 3.78 -4.44 -20.17
CA SER A 136 2.91 -3.48 -19.49
C SER A 136 2.54 -3.95 -18.09
N ASP A 137 2.23 -5.24 -17.91
CA ASP A 137 1.91 -5.78 -16.59
C ASP A 137 3.12 -5.72 -15.64
N VAL A 138 4.33 -5.98 -16.15
CA VAL A 138 5.58 -5.85 -15.38
C VAL A 138 5.78 -4.39 -14.95
N LEU A 139 5.61 -3.44 -15.87
CA LEU A 139 5.72 -2.02 -15.56
C LEU A 139 4.68 -1.58 -14.52
N ASP A 140 3.44 -2.06 -14.61
CA ASP A 140 2.39 -1.77 -13.63
C ASP A 140 2.79 -2.24 -12.21
N VAL A 141 3.41 -3.43 -12.07
CA VAL A 141 3.93 -3.91 -10.78
C VAL A 141 5.05 -3.00 -10.26
N VAL A 142 5.96 -2.56 -11.12
CA VAL A 142 7.02 -1.61 -10.74
C VAL A 142 6.42 -0.30 -10.26
N LEU A 143 5.45 0.26 -10.99
CA LEU A 143 4.81 1.52 -10.67
C LEU A 143 4.02 1.44 -9.36
N ALA A 144 3.27 0.37 -9.13
CA ALA A 144 2.56 0.15 -7.88
C ALA A 144 3.53 0.07 -6.67
N ALA A 145 4.64 -0.68 -6.80
CA ALA A 145 5.64 -0.79 -5.75
C ALA A 145 6.38 0.54 -5.50
N ALA A 146 6.78 1.26 -6.56
CA ALA A 146 7.44 2.56 -6.46
C ALA A 146 6.51 3.63 -5.85
N ALA A 147 5.23 3.63 -6.22
CA ALA A 147 4.22 4.48 -5.60
C ALA A 147 4.13 4.19 -4.09
N ARG A 148 4.22 2.92 -3.67
CA ARG A 148 4.33 2.60 -2.23
C ARG A 148 5.62 3.03 -1.58
N CYS A 149 6.76 3.02 -2.27
CA CYS A 149 7.98 3.60 -1.72
C CYS A 149 7.78 5.08 -1.37
N PHE A 150 7.17 5.87 -2.25
CA PHE A 150 6.86 7.27 -1.96
C PHE A 150 5.91 7.40 -0.76
N PHE A 151 4.75 6.76 -0.84
CA PHE A 151 3.68 6.99 0.14
C PHE A 151 4.04 6.42 1.52
N SER A 152 4.47 5.16 1.58
CA SER A 152 4.85 4.49 2.83
C SER A 152 5.98 5.21 3.56
N LYS A 153 7.04 5.62 2.83
CA LYS A 153 8.18 6.32 3.44
C LYS A 153 7.80 7.71 3.90
N THR A 154 6.93 8.41 3.16
CA THR A 154 6.40 9.72 3.60
C THR A 154 5.71 9.56 4.95
N LEU A 155 4.74 8.65 5.06
CA LEU A 155 3.99 8.44 6.30
C LEU A 155 4.86 7.95 7.46
N ALA A 156 5.80 7.04 7.19
CA ALA A 156 6.72 6.55 8.21
C ALA A 156 7.66 7.65 8.72
N ALA A 157 8.24 8.45 7.81
CA ALA A 157 9.15 9.54 8.16
C ALA A 157 8.45 10.66 8.94
N THR A 158 7.15 10.86 8.71
CA THR A 158 6.34 11.83 9.45
C THR A 158 5.62 11.22 10.65
N GLY A 159 5.82 9.95 10.97
CA GLY A 159 5.17 9.30 12.11
C GLY A 159 3.64 9.25 12.02
N THR A 160 3.09 9.26 10.80
CA THR A 160 1.65 9.31 10.58
C THR A 160 1.02 7.96 10.94
N PRO A 161 0.17 7.89 11.98
CA PRO A 161 -0.44 6.63 12.37
C PRO A 161 -1.56 6.22 11.39
N PRO A 162 -1.83 4.92 11.23
CA PRO A 162 -3.02 4.43 10.55
C PRO A 162 -4.29 5.00 11.16
N ASP A 163 -5.36 5.01 10.38
CA ASP A 163 -6.67 5.48 10.82
C ASP A 163 -7.24 4.59 11.92
N ALA A 164 -7.89 5.20 12.91
CA ALA A 164 -8.61 4.46 13.96
C ALA A 164 -9.74 3.59 13.40
N ALA A 165 -10.23 3.91 12.19
CA ALA A 165 -11.18 3.08 11.46
C ALA A 165 -10.68 1.64 11.25
N PHE A 166 -9.37 1.41 11.14
CA PHE A 166 -8.82 0.06 11.01
C PHE A 166 -8.99 -0.80 12.27
N ASN A 167 -9.39 -0.23 13.41
CA ASN A 167 -9.71 -1.01 14.61
C ASN A 167 -10.96 -1.89 14.45
N SER A 168 -11.80 -1.62 13.46
CA SER A 168 -12.96 -2.48 13.15
C SER A 168 -12.61 -3.71 12.31
N LEU A 169 -11.35 -3.83 11.83
CA LEU A 169 -10.92 -5.01 11.09
C LEU A 169 -10.86 -6.24 12.01
N PRO A 170 -11.10 -7.46 11.48
CA PRO A 170 -10.90 -8.69 12.24
C PRO A 170 -9.52 -8.72 12.90
N ASP A 171 -9.49 -9.17 14.15
CA ASP A 171 -8.29 -9.13 14.99
C ASP A 171 -7.08 -9.82 14.37
N LEU A 172 -7.30 -10.96 13.71
CA LEU A 172 -6.28 -11.71 12.97
C LEU A 172 -5.65 -10.83 11.87
N LEU A 173 -6.50 -10.28 11.00
CA LEU A 173 -6.08 -9.45 9.86
C LEU A 173 -5.36 -8.19 10.34
N ARG A 174 -5.93 -7.49 11.32
CA ARG A 174 -5.35 -6.27 11.89
C ARG A 174 -3.98 -6.52 12.50
N LYS A 175 -3.81 -7.61 13.26
CA LYS A 175 -2.52 -7.97 13.87
C LYS A 175 -1.48 -8.31 12.80
N ALA A 176 -1.84 -9.10 11.79
CA ALA A 176 -0.93 -9.46 10.71
C ALA A 176 -0.45 -8.25 9.90
N LEU A 177 -1.36 -7.30 9.62
CA LEU A 177 -1.06 -6.11 8.80
C LEU A 177 -0.46 -4.94 9.59
N THR A 178 -0.43 -5.00 10.92
CA THR A 178 0.27 -4.03 11.76
C THR A 178 1.76 -4.38 11.79
N VAL A 179 2.47 -3.92 10.75
CA VAL A 179 3.89 -4.22 10.50
C VAL A 179 4.79 -3.05 10.88
N GLY A 180 5.94 -3.34 11.49
CA GLY A 180 6.87 -2.31 11.96
C GLY A 180 6.55 -1.84 13.38
N GLY A 181 7.49 -2.03 14.30
CA GLY A 181 7.28 -1.90 15.76
C GLY A 181 7.07 -0.50 16.32
N GLY A 182 6.76 0.51 15.48
CA GLY A 182 6.58 1.90 15.89
C GLY A 182 5.12 2.36 15.98
N VAL A 183 4.17 1.57 15.47
CA VAL A 183 2.75 1.94 15.41
C VAL A 183 1.95 0.99 16.28
N GLN A 184 1.64 1.41 17.51
CA GLN A 184 0.58 0.78 18.29
C GLN A 184 -0.76 1.35 17.82
N LEU A 185 -1.60 0.49 17.26
CA LEU A 185 -3.04 0.74 17.27
C LEU A 185 -3.48 0.57 18.73
N ASP A 186 -4.09 1.60 19.31
CA ASP A 186 -4.59 1.54 20.68
C ASP A 186 -5.51 0.32 20.84
N ARG A 187 -5.24 -0.47 21.89
CA ARG A 187 -6.04 -1.65 22.27
C ARG A 187 -7.41 -1.24 22.80
#